data_AF-A0A2D0HCP8-F1
#
_entry.id   AF-A0A2D0HCP8-F1
#
_cell.length_a   1.000
_cell.length_b   1.000
_cell.length_c   1.000
_cell.angle_alpha   90.00
_cell.angle_beta   90.00
_cell.angle_gamma   90.00
#
_symmetry.space_group_name_H-M   'P 1'
#
loop_
_entity.id
_entity.type
_entity.pdbx_description
1 polymer ?
#
loop_
_entity_poly.entity_id
_entity_poly.type
_entity_poly.pdbx_seq_one_letter_code
_entity_poly.pdbx_strand_id
1 'polypeptide(L)'
;MKHEEANKEIGGRGAEGQRSRGAEKQRGKRVGGNSKIKNVQSPVPNPQPLVASPRSPVPNLDDWLEIGKIVSPQGLSGELRVYPVSDFPERFEVPGKRWVLRLDGTEPQPIELLTGRYISNKNLYVIKLAGVENCDQAEALRGCKLMVPASDRPQLSEDEYHVLDLIGLEVFMQASGELVGTVVDIIPAGNDLLEVKLHESFATDKKQKTVLIPFVEAIAPVVDLKSNRIEITPPPGLLEINN
;
A
#
# COMPACT_ATOMS: atom_id res chain seq x y z
N MET A 1 19.36 21.79 -52.19
CA MET A 1 20.01 22.50 -51.07
C MET A 1 20.21 21.43 -50.01
N LYS A 2 21.45 21.00 -49.67
CA LYS A 2 22.62 21.70 -49.10
C LYS A 2 22.52 21.84 -47.57
N HIS A 3 23.67 21.62 -46.91
CA HIS A 3 23.96 21.75 -45.47
C HIS A 3 23.42 20.58 -44.61
N GLU A 4 24.22 19.65 -44.09
CA GLU A 4 25.68 19.55 -43.77
C GLU A 4 26.10 20.26 -42.46
N GLU A 5 26.71 19.47 -41.55
CA GLU A 5 27.58 19.87 -40.40
C GLU A 5 27.01 20.80 -39.29
N ALA A 6 27.57 20.92 -38.08
CA ALA A 6 28.75 20.31 -37.41
C ALA A 6 28.34 19.91 -35.96
N ASN A 7 28.79 18.82 -35.32
CA ASN A 7 30.15 18.53 -34.82
C ASN A 7 30.76 19.65 -33.93
N LYS A 8 31.13 19.34 -32.67
CA LYS A 8 32.09 20.17 -31.91
C LYS A 8 32.95 19.40 -30.89
N GLU A 9 34.13 19.02 -31.37
CA GLU A 9 35.46 19.16 -30.75
C GLU A 9 35.74 18.65 -29.33
N ILE A 10 36.75 17.77 -29.26
CA ILE A 10 37.58 17.50 -28.08
C ILE A 10 38.60 18.64 -27.91
N GLY A 11 38.83 19.12 -26.69
CA GLY A 11 39.90 20.09 -26.40
C GLY A 11 40.43 19.98 -24.97
N GLY A 12 41.74 20.13 -24.77
CA GLY A 12 42.37 20.09 -23.45
C GLY A 12 43.84 20.49 -23.45
N ARG A 13 44.47 20.43 -22.25
CA ARG A 13 45.81 20.92 -21.86
C ARG A 13 45.86 22.40 -21.43
N GLY A 14 46.86 22.71 -20.59
CA GLY A 14 47.03 23.99 -19.88
C GLY A 14 46.71 23.83 -18.38
N ALA A 15 47.60 23.81 -17.38
CA ALA A 15 49.07 23.88 -17.19
C ALA A 15 49.42 24.97 -16.15
N GLU A 16 50.48 24.75 -15.37
CA GLU A 16 51.08 25.66 -14.37
C GLU A 16 50.21 26.01 -13.13
N GLY A 17 50.77 26.36 -11.95
CA GLY A 17 52.16 26.15 -11.49
C GLY A 17 52.73 27.22 -10.53
N GLN A 18 52.59 27.03 -9.21
CA GLN A 18 53.41 27.66 -8.12
C GLN A 18 53.02 27.01 -6.77
N ARG A 19 53.86 26.71 -5.75
CA ARG A 19 55.20 27.12 -5.23
C ARG A 19 55.21 28.09 -4.02
N SER A 20 54.97 27.54 -2.82
CA SER A 20 55.58 27.96 -1.54
C SER A 20 55.40 26.80 -0.53
N ARG A 21 56.41 26.29 0.18
CA ARG A 21 57.26 26.89 1.25
C ARG A 21 56.43 27.35 2.46
N GLY A 22 56.64 26.89 3.70
CA GLY A 22 57.52 25.80 4.19
C GLY A 22 58.22 26.14 5.52
N ALA A 23 57.80 25.49 6.61
CA ALA A 23 58.40 25.47 7.96
C ALA A 23 57.82 24.23 8.69
N GLU A 24 58.51 23.29 9.34
CA GLU A 24 59.87 23.21 9.92
C GLU A 24 60.04 24.12 11.16
N LYS A 25 60.40 23.65 12.38
CA LYS A 25 61.00 22.39 12.87
C LYS A 25 60.66 22.19 14.37
N GLN A 26 60.55 20.93 14.86
CA GLN A 26 61.20 20.40 16.09
C GLN A 26 60.62 19.03 16.55
N ARG A 27 61.32 18.17 17.33
CA ARG A 27 62.53 17.36 17.02
C ARG A 27 62.89 16.41 18.19
N GLY A 28 62.66 15.10 18.04
CA GLY A 28 63.23 13.99 18.84
C GLY A 28 62.97 12.65 18.09
N LYS A 29 63.85 11.65 17.96
CA LYS A 29 64.82 10.99 18.89
C LYS A 29 64.11 10.45 20.15
N ARG A 30 64.26 9.19 20.59
CA ARG A 30 65.04 7.97 20.19
C ARG A 30 64.40 6.76 20.95
N VAL A 31 64.49 5.47 20.60
CA VAL A 31 65.07 4.70 19.46
C VAL A 31 63.90 3.90 18.78
N GLY A 32 63.81 2.59 18.45
CA GLY A 32 64.73 1.44 18.22
C GLY A 32 64.20 0.06 18.69
N GLY A 33 64.37 -1.01 17.88
CA GLY A 33 64.39 -2.42 18.34
C GLY A 33 63.22 -3.38 17.98
N ASN A 34 63.30 -4.03 16.82
CA ASN A 34 62.75 -5.36 16.42
C ASN A 34 61.38 -5.90 16.93
N SER A 35 60.50 -6.11 15.94
CA SER A 35 59.83 -7.40 15.63
C SER A 35 58.91 -8.08 16.65
N LYS A 36 57.60 -7.98 16.41
CA LYS A 36 56.68 -9.13 16.47
C LYS A 36 55.45 -8.93 15.58
N ILE A 37 55.24 -9.84 14.63
CA ILE A 37 54.03 -9.88 13.80
C ILE A 37 52.91 -10.49 14.65
N LYS A 38 51.76 -9.81 14.77
CA LYS A 38 50.51 -10.43 15.22
C LYS A 38 49.33 -9.83 14.44
N ASN A 39 48.44 -10.71 13.99
CA ASN A 39 47.19 -10.34 13.35
C ASN A 39 46.29 -9.60 14.36
N VAL A 40 45.87 -8.37 14.05
CA VAL A 40 44.90 -7.63 14.86
C VAL A 40 43.63 -7.50 14.04
N GLN A 41 42.69 -8.40 14.31
CA GLN A 41 41.36 -8.36 13.73
C GLN A 41 40.57 -7.26 14.43
N SER A 42 40.13 -6.25 13.68
CA SER A 42 39.34 -5.13 14.23
C SER A 42 38.10 -5.66 14.95
N PRO A 43 37.79 -5.20 16.17
CA PRO A 43 36.56 -5.59 16.83
C PRO A 43 35.37 -5.06 16.02
N VAL A 44 34.44 -5.96 15.68
CA VAL A 44 33.16 -5.56 15.07
C VAL A 44 32.41 -4.70 16.10
N PRO A 45 31.95 -3.48 15.76
CA PRO A 45 31.16 -2.70 16.69
C PRO A 45 29.86 -3.45 17.00
N ASN A 46 29.58 -3.64 18.29
CA ASN A 46 28.36 -4.29 18.75
C ASN A 46 27.13 -3.55 18.20
N PRO A 47 26.20 -4.21 17.49
CA PRO A 47 25.01 -3.54 16.99
C PRO A 47 24.19 -3.02 18.18
N GLN A 48 24.04 -1.71 18.27
CA GLN A 48 23.14 -1.10 19.25
C GLN A 48 21.71 -1.51 18.89
N PRO A 49 20.85 -1.86 19.87
CA PRO A 49 19.44 -2.10 19.59
C PRO A 49 18.84 -0.83 18.97
N LEU A 50 18.07 -1.00 17.89
CA LEU A 50 17.43 0.11 17.18
C LEU A 50 16.41 0.78 18.11
N VAL A 51 16.83 1.87 18.76
CA VAL A 51 15.94 2.70 19.59
C VAL A 51 14.86 3.30 18.69
N ALA A 52 13.61 2.92 18.91
CA ALA A 52 12.48 3.42 18.15
C ALA A 52 12.35 4.94 18.38
N SER A 53 12.51 5.73 17.31
CA SER A 53 12.32 7.18 17.37
C SER A 53 10.90 7.49 17.86
N PRO A 54 10.71 8.42 18.82
CA PRO A 54 9.39 8.83 19.24
C PRO A 54 8.67 9.50 18.06
N ARG A 55 7.69 8.81 17.48
CA ARG A 55 6.82 9.38 16.45
C ARG A 55 5.95 10.49 17.07
N SER A 56 5.72 11.55 16.31
CA SER A 56 4.74 12.60 16.63
C SER A 56 3.35 12.02 16.91
N PRO A 57 2.46 12.73 17.62
CA PRO A 57 1.10 12.26 17.92
C PRO A 57 0.19 12.30 16.67
N VAL A 58 0.50 11.49 15.67
CA VAL A 58 -0.50 10.97 14.74
C VAL A 58 -1.30 9.88 15.47
N PRO A 59 -2.64 9.84 15.33
CA PRO A 59 -3.43 8.77 15.92
C PRO A 59 -3.05 7.42 15.31
N ASN A 60 -2.87 6.39 16.14
CA ASN A 60 -2.55 5.03 15.66
C ASN A 60 -3.81 4.37 15.09
N LEU A 61 -4.09 4.66 13.82
CA LEU A 61 -5.26 4.14 13.10
C LEU A 61 -4.98 2.83 12.35
N ASP A 62 -3.75 2.32 12.39
CA ASP A 62 -3.35 1.05 11.75
C ASP A 62 -4.20 -0.15 12.22
N ASP A 63 -4.71 -0.10 13.46
CA ASP A 63 -5.62 -1.09 14.06
C ASP A 63 -7.12 -0.88 13.71
N TRP A 64 -7.46 0.03 12.79
CA TRP A 64 -8.85 0.46 12.51
C TRP A 64 -9.18 0.57 11.02
N LEU A 65 -10.43 0.25 10.67
CA LEU A 65 -10.98 0.41 9.33
C LEU A 65 -12.12 1.43 9.34
N GLU A 66 -12.04 2.45 8.48
CA GLU A 66 -13.15 3.35 8.19
C GLU A 66 -14.19 2.62 7.34
N ILE A 67 -15.42 2.52 7.84
CA ILE A 67 -16.52 1.84 7.13
C ILE A 67 -17.51 2.81 6.51
N GLY A 68 -17.57 4.06 6.97
CA GLY A 68 -18.46 5.07 6.41
C GLY A 68 -18.33 6.42 7.08
N LYS A 69 -18.92 7.45 6.47
CA LYS A 69 -18.83 8.84 6.93
C LYS A 69 -20.21 9.43 7.21
N ILE A 70 -20.40 10.03 8.37
CA ILE A 70 -21.64 10.72 8.73
C ILE A 70 -21.70 12.04 7.95
N VAL A 71 -22.73 12.21 7.11
CA VAL A 71 -22.83 13.37 6.19
C VAL A 71 -23.89 14.40 6.59
N SER A 72 -25.00 13.99 7.21
CA SER A 72 -26.04 14.92 7.71
C SER A 72 -27.01 14.21 8.67
N PRO A 73 -27.71 14.94 9.56
CA PRO A 73 -28.89 14.42 10.25
C PRO A 73 -30.00 14.00 9.29
N GLN A 74 -30.90 13.16 9.80
CA GLN A 74 -32.12 12.73 9.14
C GLN A 74 -33.31 12.96 10.10
N GLY A 75 -34.26 13.79 9.68
CA GLY A 75 -35.41 14.16 10.52
C GLY A 75 -35.01 14.92 11.79
N LEU A 76 -35.86 14.82 12.83
CA LEU A 76 -35.61 15.45 14.13
C LEU A 76 -35.20 14.45 15.22
N SER A 77 -35.45 13.16 15.02
CA SER A 77 -35.33 12.09 16.03
C SER A 77 -33.92 11.49 16.16
N GLY A 78 -32.88 12.25 15.82
CA GLY A 78 -31.48 11.82 15.91
C GLY A 78 -31.10 10.65 14.98
N GLU A 79 -31.79 10.46 13.85
CA GLU A 79 -31.28 9.59 12.78
C GLU A 79 -30.12 10.29 12.05
N LEU A 80 -29.21 9.50 11.49
CA LEU A 80 -27.97 9.96 10.84
C LEU A 80 -27.90 9.40 9.42
N ARG A 81 -27.58 10.26 8.44
CA ARG A 81 -27.20 9.80 7.09
C ARG A 81 -25.71 9.49 7.05
N VAL A 82 -25.40 8.31 6.52
CA VAL A 82 -24.04 7.81 6.34
C VAL A 82 -23.79 7.57 4.87
N TYR A 83 -22.67 8.09 4.37
CA TYR A 83 -22.10 7.65 3.10
C TYR A 83 -21.24 6.41 3.35
N PRO A 84 -21.55 5.25 2.75
CA PRO A 84 -20.75 4.04 2.94
C PRO A 84 -19.37 4.19 2.30
N VAL A 85 -18.36 3.64 2.98
CA VAL A 85 -17.00 3.41 2.46
C VAL A 85 -16.72 1.89 2.39
N SER A 86 -17.68 1.07 2.87
CA SER A 86 -17.62 -0.37 2.91
C SER A 86 -18.90 -0.97 2.33
N ASP A 87 -18.74 -2.03 1.54
CA ASP A 87 -19.81 -2.65 0.75
C ASP A 87 -20.68 -3.65 1.54
N PHE A 88 -20.25 -4.03 2.75
CA PHE A 88 -20.95 -4.93 3.67
C PHE A 88 -22.16 -4.25 4.36
N PRO A 89 -23.42 -4.53 3.96
CA PRO A 89 -24.59 -3.79 4.45
C PRO A 89 -24.87 -3.97 5.95
N GLU A 90 -24.52 -5.14 6.49
CA GLU A 90 -24.67 -5.48 7.91
C GLU A 90 -23.89 -4.55 8.84
N ARG A 91 -22.84 -3.88 8.34
CA ARG A 91 -22.12 -2.85 9.09
C ARG A 91 -23.00 -1.64 9.42
N PHE A 92 -24.08 -1.41 8.68
CA PHE A 92 -25.03 -0.30 8.87
C PHE A 92 -26.45 -0.75 9.24
N GLU A 93 -26.89 -1.93 8.81
CA GLU A 93 -28.28 -2.40 9.03
C GLU A 93 -28.43 -3.32 10.24
N VAL A 94 -27.43 -4.16 10.56
CA VAL A 94 -27.51 -5.08 11.70
C VAL A 94 -27.11 -4.36 13.00
N PRO A 95 -27.97 -4.38 14.05
CA PRO A 95 -27.66 -3.74 15.33
C PRO A 95 -26.43 -4.33 16.01
N GLY A 96 -25.70 -3.51 16.77
CA GLY A 96 -24.54 -3.96 17.54
C GLY A 96 -23.47 -2.89 17.73
N LYS A 97 -22.30 -3.31 18.21
CA LYS A 97 -21.19 -2.40 18.51
C LYS A 97 -20.53 -1.87 17.23
N ARG A 98 -20.38 -0.55 17.16
CA ARG A 98 -19.59 0.19 16.16
C ARG A 98 -18.71 1.20 16.90
N TRP A 99 -17.87 1.94 16.19
CA TRP A 99 -17.07 3.01 16.77
C TRP A 99 -17.20 4.29 15.93
N VAL A 100 -17.07 5.45 16.58
CA VAL A 100 -17.08 6.77 15.92
C VAL A 100 -15.76 7.49 16.21
N LEU A 101 -15.01 7.78 15.14
CA LEU A 101 -13.89 8.71 15.19
C LEU A 101 -14.41 10.13 14.92
N ARG A 102 -14.24 11.02 15.90
CA ARG A 102 -14.63 12.43 15.79
C ARG A 102 -13.59 13.25 15.02
N LEU A 103 -14.00 14.39 14.50
CA LEU A 103 -13.11 15.31 13.75
C LEU A 103 -11.95 15.87 14.59
N ASP A 104 -12.14 15.96 15.91
CA ASP A 104 -11.19 16.39 16.93
C ASP A 104 -10.60 15.22 17.75
N GLY A 105 -11.03 13.99 17.48
CA GLY A 105 -10.66 12.80 18.24
C GLY A 105 -9.42 12.09 17.67
N THR A 106 -8.57 11.58 18.57
CA THR A 106 -7.43 10.72 18.19
C THR A 106 -7.77 9.22 18.17
N GLU A 107 -8.86 8.80 18.83
CA GLU A 107 -9.22 7.38 18.95
C GLU A 107 -10.72 7.17 18.71
N PRO A 108 -11.12 6.14 17.94
CA PRO A 108 -12.53 5.82 17.73
C PRO A 108 -13.23 5.42 19.03
N GLN A 109 -14.33 6.10 19.38
CA GLN A 109 -15.08 5.85 20.60
C GLN A 109 -16.21 4.84 20.36
N PRO A 110 -16.41 3.84 21.22
CA PRO A 110 -17.45 2.82 21.03
C PRO A 110 -18.85 3.43 21.13
N ILE A 111 -19.74 2.97 20.25
CA ILE A 111 -21.16 3.34 20.24
C ILE A 111 -22.00 2.16 19.77
N GLU A 112 -23.27 2.10 20.16
CA GLU A 112 -24.18 1.06 19.73
C GLU A 112 -25.04 1.54 18.55
N LEU A 113 -25.04 0.76 17.47
CA LEU A 113 -25.95 0.88 16.35
C LEU A 113 -27.25 0.17 16.72
N LEU A 114 -28.35 0.92 16.77
CA LEU A 114 -29.66 0.41 17.19
C LEU A 114 -30.49 -0.09 16.00
N THR A 115 -30.45 0.63 14.88
CA THR A 115 -31.07 0.24 13.60
C THR A 115 -30.35 0.95 12.45
N GLY A 116 -30.47 0.41 11.24
CA GLY A 116 -30.22 1.15 10.01
C GLY A 116 -30.93 0.57 8.79
N ARG A 117 -30.87 1.31 7.69
CA ARG A 117 -31.53 0.97 6.41
C ARG A 117 -30.89 1.70 5.23
N TYR A 118 -30.75 1.01 4.11
CA TYR A 118 -30.26 1.58 2.85
C TYR A 118 -31.26 2.53 2.18
N ILE A 119 -30.74 3.52 1.46
CA ILE A 119 -31.47 4.57 0.74
C ILE A 119 -31.05 4.52 -0.75
N SER A 120 -31.61 3.58 -1.50
CA SER A 120 -31.16 3.20 -2.84
C SER A 120 -31.13 4.35 -3.85
N ASN A 121 -31.99 5.37 -3.70
CA ASN A 121 -32.02 6.53 -4.58
C ASN A 121 -30.96 7.61 -4.26
N LYS A 122 -30.07 7.36 -3.28
CA LYS A 122 -28.99 8.29 -2.88
C LYS A 122 -27.64 7.62 -2.62
N ASN A 123 -27.55 6.29 -2.64
CA ASN A 123 -26.41 5.51 -2.16
C ASN A 123 -25.93 5.98 -0.76
N LEU A 124 -26.86 5.96 0.20
CA LEU A 124 -26.62 6.31 1.60
C LEU A 124 -27.31 5.29 2.50
N TYR A 125 -26.83 5.15 3.73
CA TYR A 125 -27.60 4.54 4.82
C TYR A 125 -28.22 5.62 5.70
N VAL A 126 -29.39 5.32 6.27
CA VAL A 126 -29.91 6.02 7.45
C VAL A 126 -29.75 5.09 8.63
N ILE A 127 -29.07 5.55 9.68
CA ILE A 127 -28.83 4.77 10.91
C ILE A 127 -29.32 5.52 12.15
N LYS A 128 -29.53 4.77 13.23
CA LYS A 128 -29.84 5.26 14.57
C LYS A 128 -28.79 4.75 15.55
N LEU A 129 -28.12 5.67 16.24
CA LEU A 129 -27.11 5.35 17.26
C LEU A 129 -27.66 5.59 18.68
N ALA A 130 -27.21 4.79 19.64
CA ALA A 130 -27.54 4.97 21.05
C ALA A 130 -26.97 6.30 21.57
N GLY A 131 -27.75 7.01 22.39
CA GLY A 131 -27.41 8.34 22.92
C GLY A 131 -27.50 9.48 21.90
N VAL A 132 -27.95 9.24 20.67
CA VAL A 132 -28.22 10.27 19.65
C VAL A 132 -29.72 10.35 19.44
N GLU A 133 -30.39 11.23 20.17
CA GLU A 133 -31.85 11.28 20.30
C GLU A 133 -32.51 12.41 19.50
N ASN A 134 -31.77 13.49 19.22
CA ASN A 134 -32.29 14.69 18.56
C ASN A 134 -31.37 15.19 17.41
N CYS A 135 -31.90 16.14 16.63
CA CYS A 135 -31.21 16.74 15.47
C CYS A 135 -29.85 17.35 15.85
N ASP A 136 -29.75 18.05 16.99
CA ASP A 136 -28.54 18.78 17.38
C ASP A 136 -27.40 17.83 17.78
N GLN A 137 -27.74 16.74 18.48
CA GLN A 137 -26.80 15.64 18.77
C GLN A 137 -26.35 14.92 17.49
N ALA A 138 -27.24 14.77 16.50
CA ALA A 138 -26.89 14.20 15.20
C ALA A 138 -26.02 15.15 14.37
N GLU A 139 -26.25 16.46 14.46
CA GLU A 139 -25.47 17.50 13.78
C GLU A 139 -24.05 17.59 14.35
N ALA A 140 -23.89 17.43 15.67
CA ALA A 140 -22.60 17.33 16.34
C ALA A 140 -21.74 16.12 15.90
N LEU A 141 -22.34 15.14 15.21
CA LEU A 141 -21.64 14.00 14.60
C LEU A 141 -21.37 14.17 13.10
N ARG A 142 -21.80 15.27 12.46
CA ARG A 142 -21.51 15.53 11.04
C ARG A 142 -20.01 15.52 10.77
N GLY A 143 -19.60 14.82 9.72
CA GLY A 143 -18.20 14.69 9.30
C GLY A 143 -17.41 13.62 10.06
N CYS A 144 -17.92 13.12 11.19
CA CYS A 144 -17.30 12.02 11.93
C CYS A 144 -17.36 10.71 11.13
N LYS A 145 -16.40 9.82 11.38
CA LYS A 145 -16.25 8.54 10.68
C LYS A 145 -16.77 7.40 11.53
N LEU A 146 -17.48 6.47 10.92
CA LEU A 146 -17.77 5.16 11.50
C LEU A 146 -16.59 4.23 11.24
N MET A 147 -16.19 3.53 12.29
CA MET A 147 -15.00 2.69 12.32
C MET A 147 -15.36 1.30 12.87
N VAL A 148 -14.59 0.29 12.47
CA VAL A 148 -14.50 -1.01 13.14
C VAL A 148 -13.03 -1.39 13.35
N PRO A 149 -12.68 -2.25 14.31
CA PRO A 149 -11.32 -2.77 14.45
C PRO A 149 -10.84 -3.45 13.16
N ALA A 150 -9.54 -3.41 12.89
CA ALA A 150 -8.95 -4.12 11.75
C ALA A 150 -9.00 -5.65 11.87
N SER A 151 -9.40 -6.18 13.04
CA SER A 151 -9.77 -7.57 13.31
C SER A 151 -11.27 -7.87 13.13
N ASP A 152 -12.12 -6.84 13.00
CA ASP A 152 -13.56 -6.94 12.67
C ASP A 152 -13.76 -6.82 11.14
N ARG A 153 -12.78 -7.36 10.38
CA ARG A 153 -13.00 -7.76 8.99
C ARG A 153 -13.94 -8.96 9.02
N PRO A 154 -15.01 -8.99 8.23
CA PRO A 154 -15.72 -10.25 8.01
C PRO A 154 -14.71 -11.27 7.46
N GLN A 155 -14.86 -12.54 7.85
CA GLN A 155 -14.11 -13.59 7.20
C GLN A 155 -14.58 -13.66 5.75
N LEU A 156 -13.67 -13.27 4.86
CA LEU A 156 -13.80 -13.47 3.42
C LEU A 156 -14.16 -14.95 3.17
N SER A 157 -15.06 -15.18 2.21
CA SER A 157 -15.28 -16.52 1.65
C SER A 157 -14.00 -17.06 1.02
N GLU A 158 -13.93 -18.37 0.73
CA GLU A 158 -12.71 -18.99 0.19
C GLU A 158 -12.30 -18.43 -1.20
N ASP A 159 -13.20 -17.69 -1.84
CA ASP A 159 -13.06 -17.05 -3.16
C ASP A 159 -12.83 -15.52 -3.08
N GLU A 160 -12.85 -14.92 -1.89
CA GLU A 160 -12.66 -13.48 -1.67
C GLU A 160 -11.26 -13.14 -1.18
N TYR A 161 -10.61 -12.15 -1.81
CA TYR A 161 -9.22 -11.78 -1.56
C TYR A 161 -9.11 -10.27 -1.32
N HIS A 162 -8.24 -9.83 -0.40
CA HIS A 162 -7.89 -8.42 -0.32
C HIS A 162 -6.99 -8.03 -1.49
N VAL A 163 -7.34 -6.94 -2.18
CA VAL A 163 -6.58 -6.35 -3.29
C VAL A 163 -5.09 -6.18 -2.94
N LEU A 164 -4.76 -5.78 -1.71
CA LEU A 164 -3.38 -5.60 -1.24
C LEU A 164 -2.62 -6.92 -1.03
N ASP A 165 -3.32 -8.01 -0.70
CA ASP A 165 -2.72 -9.33 -0.46
C ASP A 165 -2.41 -10.07 -1.78
N LEU A 166 -2.97 -9.60 -2.90
CA LEU A 166 -2.74 -10.12 -4.25
C LEU A 166 -1.54 -9.49 -4.97
N ILE A 167 -1.08 -8.30 -4.55
CA ILE A 167 0.03 -7.59 -5.20
C ILE A 167 1.36 -8.27 -4.86
N GLY A 168 2.17 -8.56 -5.87
CA GLY A 168 3.44 -9.24 -5.73
C GLY A 168 3.38 -10.76 -5.88
N LEU A 169 2.21 -11.37 -6.05
CA LEU A 169 2.10 -12.80 -6.33
C LEU A 169 2.61 -13.14 -7.73
N GLU A 170 3.25 -14.31 -7.84
CA GLU A 170 3.67 -14.90 -9.10
C GLU A 170 2.49 -15.62 -9.77
N VAL A 171 2.28 -15.31 -11.05
CA VAL A 171 1.16 -15.82 -11.86
C VAL A 171 1.67 -16.89 -12.80
N PHE A 172 1.05 -18.07 -12.76
CA PHE A 172 1.47 -19.25 -13.52
C PHE A 172 0.36 -19.81 -14.40
N MET A 173 0.73 -20.38 -15.54
CA MET A 173 -0.20 -21.06 -16.44
C MET A 173 -0.53 -22.45 -15.89
N GLN A 174 -1.77 -22.71 -15.46
CA GLN A 174 -2.16 -23.95 -14.76
C GLN A 174 -1.83 -25.22 -15.56
N ALA A 175 -1.98 -25.17 -16.89
CA ALA A 175 -1.77 -26.33 -17.77
C ALA A 175 -0.30 -26.71 -18.00
N SER A 176 0.66 -25.80 -17.77
CA SER A 176 2.10 -26.04 -18.01
C SER A 176 3.00 -25.80 -16.79
N GLY A 177 2.51 -25.11 -15.77
CA GLY A 177 3.30 -24.65 -14.63
C GLY A 177 4.26 -23.50 -14.96
N GLU A 178 4.19 -22.90 -16.15
CA GLU A 178 5.11 -21.83 -16.57
C GLU A 178 4.77 -20.49 -15.90
N LEU A 179 5.80 -19.75 -15.49
CA LEU A 179 5.68 -18.40 -14.92
C LEU A 179 5.30 -17.38 -15.99
N VAL A 180 4.06 -16.88 -15.92
CA VAL A 180 3.52 -15.83 -16.80
C VAL A 180 4.03 -14.46 -16.38
N GLY A 181 4.14 -14.19 -15.08
CA GLY A 181 4.57 -12.90 -14.57
C GLY A 181 4.34 -12.69 -13.07
N THR A 182 4.28 -11.43 -12.65
CA THR A 182 4.01 -11.03 -11.25
C THR A 182 2.93 -9.95 -11.22
N VAL A 183 1.96 -10.03 -10.31
CA VAL A 183 0.95 -8.97 -10.10
C VAL A 183 1.65 -7.70 -9.62
N VAL A 184 1.41 -6.56 -10.28
CA VAL A 184 2.00 -5.25 -9.93
C VAL A 184 0.97 -4.20 -9.53
N ASP A 185 -0.27 -4.30 -10.01
CA ASP A 185 -1.41 -3.45 -9.61
C ASP A 185 -2.73 -4.20 -9.86
N ILE A 186 -3.86 -3.66 -9.40
CA ILE A 186 -5.20 -4.20 -9.66
C ILE A 186 -6.15 -3.06 -10.04
N ILE A 187 -6.84 -3.23 -11.17
CA ILE A 187 -7.72 -2.21 -11.77
C ILE A 187 -9.19 -2.63 -11.60
N PRO A 188 -10.00 -1.88 -10.83
CA PRO A 188 -11.44 -2.16 -10.71
C PRO A 188 -12.18 -1.88 -12.03
N ALA A 189 -12.75 -2.92 -12.64
CA ALA A 189 -13.41 -2.84 -13.96
C ALA A 189 -14.78 -3.57 -14.00
N GLY A 190 -15.51 -3.56 -12.88
CA GLY A 190 -16.79 -4.28 -12.70
C GLY A 190 -16.58 -5.70 -12.19
N ASN A 191 -15.64 -6.43 -12.79
CA ASN A 191 -14.79 -7.41 -12.10
C ASN A 191 -13.39 -6.78 -11.98
N ASP A 192 -12.58 -7.19 -11.01
CA ASP A 192 -11.21 -6.70 -10.89
C ASP A 192 -10.31 -7.28 -12.00
N LEU A 193 -9.32 -6.51 -12.43
CA LEU A 193 -8.29 -6.94 -13.39
C LEU A 193 -6.93 -6.90 -12.70
N LEU A 194 -6.22 -8.04 -12.67
CA LEU A 194 -4.81 -8.06 -12.28
C LEU A 194 -3.98 -7.39 -13.39
N GLU A 195 -3.23 -6.34 -13.08
CA GLU A 195 -2.11 -5.94 -13.93
C GLU A 195 -0.91 -6.84 -13.61
N VAL A 196 -0.61 -7.75 -14.53
CA VAL A 196 0.46 -8.73 -14.40
C VAL A 196 1.63 -8.29 -15.25
N LYS A 197 2.76 -8.02 -14.61
CA LYS A 197 4.04 -7.74 -15.29
C LYS A 197 4.60 -9.05 -15.84
N LEU A 198 4.67 -9.16 -17.17
CA LEU A 198 5.09 -10.37 -17.88
C LEU A 198 6.55 -10.75 -17.58
N HIS A 199 6.77 -12.06 -17.49
CA HIS A 199 8.10 -12.68 -17.45
C HIS A 199 8.75 -12.66 -18.85
N GLU A 200 10.08 -12.77 -18.93
CA GLU A 200 10.82 -12.66 -20.20
C GLU A 200 10.48 -13.76 -21.23
N SER A 201 9.89 -14.88 -20.80
CA SER A 201 9.38 -15.92 -21.72
C SER A 201 8.06 -15.56 -22.41
N PHE A 202 7.24 -14.69 -21.81
CA PHE A 202 5.96 -14.20 -22.38
C PHE A 202 6.04 -12.79 -22.97
N ALA A 203 7.10 -12.04 -22.70
CA ALA A 203 7.29 -10.67 -23.19
C ALA A 203 7.80 -10.62 -24.65
N THR A 204 6.91 -10.94 -25.61
CA THR A 204 7.21 -11.02 -27.05
C THR A 204 7.81 -9.74 -27.66
N ASP A 205 7.40 -8.56 -27.17
CA ASP A 205 7.92 -7.25 -27.62
C ASP A 205 8.48 -6.45 -26.44
N LYS A 206 9.67 -5.85 -26.62
CA LYS A 206 10.41 -5.10 -25.59
C LYS A 206 9.69 -3.85 -25.06
N LYS A 207 8.58 -3.43 -25.68
CA LYS A 207 7.71 -2.36 -25.18
C LYS A 207 6.62 -2.84 -24.22
N GLN A 208 6.08 -4.05 -24.42
CA GLN A 208 4.99 -4.59 -23.61
C GLN A 208 5.57 -5.18 -22.33
N LYS A 209 5.23 -4.59 -21.18
CA LYS A 209 5.71 -5.07 -19.86
C LYS A 209 4.61 -5.68 -19.01
N THR A 210 3.34 -5.37 -19.30
CA THR A 210 2.19 -5.79 -18.50
C THR A 210 1.04 -6.28 -19.39
N VAL A 211 0.18 -7.10 -18.80
CA VAL A 211 -1.09 -7.60 -19.36
C VAL A 211 -2.18 -7.47 -18.30
N LEU A 212 -3.44 -7.27 -18.71
CA LEU A 212 -4.59 -7.24 -17.81
C LEU A 212 -5.32 -8.59 -17.85
N ILE A 213 -5.46 -9.23 -16.69
CA ILE A 213 -6.09 -10.56 -16.55
C ILE A 213 -7.31 -10.42 -15.63
N PRO A 214 -8.55 -10.73 -16.08
CA PRO A 214 -9.71 -10.63 -15.22
C PRO A 214 -9.64 -11.61 -14.04
N PHE A 215 -9.78 -11.09 -12.83
CA PHE A 215 -9.75 -11.85 -11.59
C PHE A 215 -11.14 -12.43 -11.31
N VAL A 216 -11.38 -13.61 -11.87
CA VAL A 216 -12.58 -14.43 -11.69
C VAL A 216 -12.19 -15.90 -11.61
N GLU A 217 -12.92 -16.71 -10.85
CA GLU A 217 -12.69 -18.16 -10.67
C GLU A 217 -12.42 -18.89 -12.02
N ALA A 218 -13.20 -18.59 -13.05
CA ALA A 218 -13.09 -19.20 -14.38
C ALA A 218 -11.78 -18.88 -15.14
N ILE A 219 -10.98 -17.91 -14.68
CA ILE A 219 -9.69 -17.51 -15.27
C ILE A 219 -8.54 -17.67 -14.27
N ALA A 220 -8.78 -17.47 -12.97
CA ALA A 220 -7.81 -17.64 -11.88
C ALA A 220 -8.35 -18.61 -10.80
N PRO A 221 -8.49 -19.91 -11.12
CA PRO A 221 -9.14 -20.91 -10.25
C PRO A 221 -8.32 -21.32 -9.02
N VAL A 222 -7.08 -20.86 -8.86
CA VAL A 222 -6.22 -21.17 -7.71
C VAL A 222 -5.44 -19.94 -7.28
N VAL A 223 -5.58 -19.57 -6.01
CA VAL A 223 -4.76 -18.55 -5.34
C VAL A 223 -4.23 -19.15 -4.04
N ASP A 224 -2.91 -19.23 -3.90
CA ASP A 224 -2.25 -19.63 -2.66
C ASP A 224 -1.35 -18.50 -2.15
N LEU A 225 -1.93 -17.71 -1.24
CA LEU A 225 -1.24 -16.64 -0.51
C LEU A 225 -0.05 -17.15 0.33
N LYS A 226 0.05 -18.45 0.63
CA LYS A 226 1.16 -19.02 1.43
C LYS A 226 2.40 -19.33 0.60
N SER A 227 2.22 -19.67 -0.69
CA SER A 227 3.31 -19.81 -1.66
C SER A 227 3.51 -18.58 -2.56
N ASN A 228 2.69 -17.54 -2.38
CA ASN A 228 2.62 -16.34 -3.23
C ASN A 228 2.31 -16.65 -4.70
N ARG A 229 1.37 -17.58 -4.93
CA ARG A 229 1.08 -18.17 -6.24
C ARG A 229 -0.36 -17.93 -6.68
N ILE A 230 -0.55 -17.53 -7.94
CA ILE A 230 -1.83 -17.59 -8.64
C ILE A 230 -1.67 -18.55 -9.83
N GLU A 231 -2.61 -19.47 -10.04
CA GLU A 231 -2.66 -20.25 -11.28
C GLU A 231 -3.83 -19.79 -12.15
N ILE A 232 -3.56 -19.59 -13.43
CA ILE A 232 -4.53 -19.11 -14.41
C ILE A 232 -4.79 -20.12 -15.52
N THR A 233 -6.03 -20.13 -15.99
CA THR A 233 -6.52 -20.88 -17.16
C THR A 233 -7.19 -19.90 -18.13
N PRO A 234 -6.41 -18.99 -18.74
CA PRO A 234 -6.93 -17.92 -19.59
C PRO A 234 -7.48 -18.48 -20.92
N PRO A 235 -8.52 -17.85 -21.50
CA PRO A 235 -8.97 -18.20 -22.84
C PRO A 235 -7.89 -17.89 -23.90
N PRO A 236 -7.88 -18.61 -25.04
CA PRO A 236 -6.94 -18.34 -26.13
C PRO A 236 -6.96 -16.87 -26.55
N GLY A 237 -5.77 -16.30 -26.77
CA GLY A 237 -5.60 -14.89 -27.10
C GLY A 237 -5.50 -13.93 -25.91
N LEU A 238 -5.89 -14.28 -24.68
CA LEU A 238 -5.86 -13.32 -23.54
C LEU A 238 -4.44 -12.82 -23.21
N LEU A 239 -3.41 -13.64 -23.45
CA LEU A 239 -2.00 -13.26 -23.29
C LEU A 239 -1.40 -12.68 -24.59
N GLU A 240 -2.19 -12.56 -25.66
CA GLU A 240 -1.77 -12.19 -27.02
C GLU A 240 -2.44 -10.90 -27.53
N ILE A 241 -3.41 -10.32 -26.80
CA ILE A 241 -4.34 -9.25 -27.27
C ILE A 241 -3.69 -7.91 -27.70
N ASN A 242 -2.36 -7.78 -27.65
CA ASN A 242 -1.64 -6.53 -27.97
C ASN A 242 -0.46 -6.72 -28.96
N ASN A 243 -0.48 -7.80 -29.76
CA ASN A 243 0.38 -7.95 -30.95
C ASN A 243 -0.02 -7.00 -32.10
#